data_AF-A0A2H0QL17-F1
#
_entry.id   AF-A0A2H0QL17-F1
#
_cell.length_a   1.000
_cell.length_b   1.000
_cell.length_c   1.000
_cell.angle_alpha   90.00
_cell.angle_beta   90.00
_cell.angle_gamma   90.00
#
_symmetry.space_group_name_H-M   'P 1'
#
loop_
_entity.id
_entity.type
_entity.pdbx_description
1 polymer ?
#
loop_
_entity_poly.entity_id
_entity_poly.type
_entity_poly.pdbx_seq_one_letter_code
_entity_poly.pdbx_strand_id
1 'polypeptide(L)'
;QNKTIQEKMKGLYYEAMEYIGAGYYSFESNNKKQLYNKSREKVGGILSLIYAHQDEAFHQSPPEVIKKIEDDLLPAFSGLIRKMDRISRKKYSPSQIQRKIPTNEESKDLY
;
A
#
# COMPACT_ATOMS: atom_id res chain seq x y z
N GLN A 1 -27.58 -10.20 13.43
CA GLN A 1 -26.91 -10.12 14.76
C GLN A 1 -26.08 -8.84 14.79
N ASN A 2 -26.26 -8.00 15.81
CA ASN A 2 -25.44 -6.79 15.99
C ASN A 2 -24.09 -7.19 16.56
N LYS A 3 -23.01 -7.08 15.76
CA LYS A 3 -21.65 -7.35 16.23
C LYS A 3 -21.20 -6.27 17.21
N THR A 4 -20.55 -6.65 18.30
CA THR A 4 -19.95 -5.70 19.25
C THR A 4 -18.82 -4.92 18.58
N ILE A 5 -18.46 -3.75 19.11
CA ILE A 5 -17.33 -2.96 18.59
C ILE A 5 -16.04 -3.76 18.64
N GLN A 6 -15.82 -4.52 19.72
CA GLN A 6 -14.67 -5.41 19.88
C GLN A 6 -14.61 -6.47 18.76
N GLU A 7 -15.74 -7.08 18.41
CA GLU A 7 -15.82 -8.03 17.30
C GLU A 7 -15.55 -7.36 15.94
N LYS A 8 -16.03 -6.13 15.75
CA LYS A 8 -15.76 -5.36 14.52
C LYS A 8 -14.27 -5.02 14.40
N MET A 9 -13.64 -4.53 15.48
CA MET A 9 -12.20 -4.24 15.50
C MET A 9 -11.37 -5.50 15.25
N LYS A 10 -11.73 -6.61 15.90
CA LYS A 10 -11.07 -7.90 15.70
C LYS A 10 -11.19 -8.41 14.26
N GLY A 11 -12.36 -8.22 13.64
CA GLY A 11 -12.56 -8.52 12.21
C GLY A 11 -11.63 -7.69 11.32
N LEU A 12 -11.59 -6.38 11.52
CA LEU A 12 -10.67 -5.50 10.76
C LEU A 12 -9.21 -5.88 10.96
N TYR A 13 -8.82 -6.29 12.17
CA TYR A 13 -7.46 -6.75 12.46
C TYR A 13 -7.09 -7.99 11.64
N TYR A 14 -7.96 -9.01 11.61
CA TYR A 14 -7.68 -10.22 10.82
C TYR A 14 -7.63 -9.91 9.32
N GLU A 15 -8.57 -9.12 8.81
CA GLU A 15 -8.56 -8.69 7.41
C GLU A 15 -7.26 -7.92 7.07
N ALA A 16 -6.80 -7.03 7.96
CA ALA A 16 -5.55 -6.30 7.76
C ALA A 16 -4.34 -7.26 7.63
N MET A 17 -4.28 -8.27 8.50
CA MET A 17 -3.21 -9.28 8.50
C MET A 17 -3.26 -10.19 7.27
N GLU A 18 -4.45 -10.62 6.87
CA GLU A 18 -4.66 -11.41 5.65
C GLU A 18 -4.18 -10.65 4.41
N TYR A 19 -4.51 -9.36 4.31
CA TYR A 19 -4.05 -8.53 3.19
C TYR A 19 -2.54 -8.29 3.19
N ILE A 20 -1.89 -8.17 4.36
CA ILE A 20 -0.42 -8.11 4.45
C ILE A 20 0.19 -9.41 3.92
N GLY A 21 -0.29 -10.56 4.40
CA GLY A 21 0.20 -11.87 3.99
C GLY A 21 0.00 -12.09 2.48
N ALA A 22 -1.19 -11.80 1.97
CA ALA A 22 -1.49 -11.89 0.54
C ALA A 22 -0.62 -10.94 -0.28
N GLY A 23 -0.41 -9.70 0.18
CA GLY A 23 0.47 -8.73 -0.47
C GLY A 23 1.92 -9.19 -0.52
N TYR A 24 2.42 -9.80 0.55
CA TYR A 24 3.78 -10.36 0.59
C TYR A 24 3.98 -11.41 -0.52
N TYR A 25 3.07 -12.39 -0.61
CA TYR A 25 3.14 -13.49 -1.57
C TYR A 25 2.63 -13.18 -2.99
N SER A 26 2.04 -12.01 -3.21
CA SER A 26 1.58 -11.62 -4.55
C SER A 26 2.77 -11.36 -5.49
N PHE A 27 2.75 -11.92 -6.70
CA PHE A 27 3.82 -11.70 -7.69
C PHE A 27 3.59 -10.42 -8.52
N GLU A 28 2.34 -10.08 -8.79
CA GLU A 28 2.00 -8.93 -9.61
C GLU A 28 2.08 -7.63 -8.80
N SER A 29 2.89 -6.68 -9.25
CA SER A 29 3.14 -5.43 -8.51
C SER A 29 1.87 -4.61 -8.25
N ASN A 30 0.93 -4.59 -9.19
CA ASN A 30 -0.31 -3.84 -9.03
C ASN A 30 -1.22 -4.48 -7.98
N ASN A 31 -1.40 -5.80 -8.06
CA ASN A 31 -2.15 -6.56 -7.06
C ASN A 31 -1.50 -6.46 -5.67
N LYS A 32 -0.17 -6.64 -5.57
CA LYS A 32 0.59 -6.45 -4.33
C LYS A 32 0.31 -5.10 -3.68
N LYS A 33 0.36 -4.03 -4.47
CA LYS A 33 0.06 -2.66 -4.01
C LYS A 33 -1.37 -2.55 -3.50
N GLN A 34 -2.36 -3.06 -4.25
CA GLN A 34 -3.76 -3.03 -3.85
C GLN A 34 -3.99 -3.76 -2.52
N LEU A 35 -3.33 -4.91 -2.31
CA LEU A 35 -3.42 -5.67 -1.07
C LEU A 35 -2.86 -4.87 0.13
N TYR A 36 -1.68 -4.26 0.01
CA TYR A 36 -1.17 -3.39 1.07
C TYR A 36 -2.06 -2.16 1.31
N ASN A 37 -2.67 -1.59 0.27
CA ASN A 37 -3.62 -0.49 0.44
C ASN A 37 -4.89 -0.94 1.18
N LYS A 38 -5.44 -2.10 0.85
CA LYS A 38 -6.57 -2.69 1.58
C LYS A 38 -6.23 -2.93 3.05
N SER A 39 -5.02 -3.43 3.35
CA SER A 39 -4.59 -3.57 4.75
C SER A 39 -4.55 -2.22 5.47
N ARG A 40 -3.94 -1.20 4.85
CA ARG A 40 -3.92 0.17 5.39
C ARG A 40 -5.33 0.72 5.66
N GLU A 41 -6.29 0.47 4.77
CA GLU A 41 -7.69 0.87 4.96
C GLU A 41 -8.31 0.21 6.20
N LYS A 42 -8.02 -1.07 6.47
CA LYS A 42 -8.51 -1.75 7.68
C LYS A 42 -7.92 -1.17 8.95
N VAL A 43 -6.63 -0.85 8.95
CA VAL A 43 -5.98 -0.13 10.06
C VAL A 43 -6.62 1.24 10.28
N GLY A 44 -6.91 1.99 9.21
CA GLY A 44 -7.66 3.25 9.30
C GLY A 44 -9.06 3.06 9.90
N GLY A 45 -9.76 2.00 9.51
CA GLY A 45 -11.06 1.65 10.10
C GLY A 45 -10.99 1.35 11.61
N ILE A 46 -9.92 0.67 12.06
CA ILE A 46 -9.67 0.42 13.49
C ILE A 46 -9.50 1.76 14.23
N LEU A 47 -8.69 2.67 13.71
CA LEU A 47 -8.52 4.01 14.31
C LEU A 47 -9.85 4.77 14.38
N SER A 48 -10.62 4.78 13.29
CA SER A 48 -11.92 5.44 13.27
C SER A 48 -12.88 4.88 14.34
N LEU A 49 -12.88 3.55 14.54
CA LEU A 49 -13.69 2.93 15.60
C LEU A 49 -13.20 3.32 16.99
N ILE A 50 -11.88 3.42 17.20
CA ILE A 50 -11.31 3.86 18.48
C ILE A 50 -11.74 5.30 18.76
N TYR A 51 -11.52 6.22 17.83
CA TYR A 51 -11.87 7.64 17.99
C TYR A 51 -13.38 7.86 18.18
N ALA A 52 -14.22 7.13 17.46
CA ALA A 52 -15.67 7.25 17.57
C ALA A 52 -16.23 6.80 18.93
N HIS A 53 -15.46 6.06 19.73
CA HIS A 53 -15.88 5.54 21.04
C HIS A 53 -14.95 6.00 22.18
N GLN A 54 -14.15 7.05 21.97
CA GLN A 54 -13.28 7.62 22.99
C GLN A 54 -14.04 8.36 24.10
N ASP A 55 -15.24 8.87 23.80
CA ASP A 55 -16.05 9.69 24.73
C ASP A 55 -16.59 8.94 25.96
N GLU A 56 -16.54 7.61 26.01
CA GLU A 56 -17.04 6.85 27.16
C GLU A 56 -16.00 6.60 28.27
N ALA A 57 -14.70 6.84 28.05
CA ALA A 57 -13.67 6.61 29.09
C ALA A 57 -12.31 7.32 28.91
N PHE A 58 -12.02 7.97 27.77
CA PHE A 58 -10.65 8.38 27.42
C PHE A 58 -10.49 9.91 27.31
N HIS A 59 -10.53 10.61 28.45
CA HIS A 59 -10.05 12.02 28.56
C HIS A 59 -8.53 12.14 28.74
N GLN A 60 -7.77 11.07 28.50
CA GLN A 60 -6.31 11.08 28.55
C GLN A 60 -5.77 10.88 27.13
N SER A 61 -4.70 11.61 26.83
CA SER A 61 -3.92 11.56 25.59
C SER A 61 -3.90 10.18 24.92
N PRO A 62 -3.93 10.10 23.56
CA PRO A 62 -4.07 8.84 22.84
C PRO A 62 -3.07 7.81 23.37
N PRO A 63 -3.53 6.59 23.74
CA PRO A 63 -2.65 5.51 24.16
C PRO A 63 -1.45 5.40 23.23
N GLU A 64 -0.27 5.11 23.78
CA GLU A 64 1.00 5.00 23.02
C GLU A 64 0.86 4.10 21.79
N VAL A 65 -0.01 3.09 21.87
CA VAL A 65 -0.35 2.19 20.75
C VAL A 65 -1.02 2.92 19.58
N ILE A 66 -1.94 3.85 19.83
CA ILE A 66 -2.58 4.66 18.78
C ILE A 66 -1.53 5.51 18.07
N LYS A 67 -0.65 6.17 18.85
CA LYS A 67 0.45 6.95 18.29
C LYS A 67 1.36 6.11 17.41
N LYS A 68 1.76 4.91 17.84
CA LYS A 68 2.54 3.99 16.99
C LYS A 68 1.83 3.64 15.68
N ILE A 69 0.50 3.50 15.71
CA ILE A 69 -0.25 3.24 14.47
C ILE A 69 -0.21 4.47 13.54
N GLU A 70 -0.41 5.67 14.08
CA GLU A 70 -0.50 6.92 13.33
C GLU A 70 0.85 7.43 12.83
N ASP A 71 1.87 7.37 13.68
CA ASP A 71 3.19 7.96 13.44
C ASP A 71 4.14 6.98 12.71
N ASP A 72 3.99 5.67 12.94
CA ASP A 72 4.88 4.67 12.36
C ASP A 72 4.18 3.83 11.29
N LEU A 73 3.10 3.14 11.64
CA LEU A 73 2.52 2.10 10.79
C LEU A 73 1.85 2.67 9.53
N LEU A 74 0.99 3.68 9.66
CA LEU A 74 0.30 4.29 8.51
C LEU A 74 1.28 5.00 7.54
N PRO A 75 2.30 5.72 8.03
CA PRO A 75 3.38 6.25 7.19
C PRO A 75 4.19 5.15 6.51
N ALA A 76 4.50 4.06 7.21
CA ALA A 76 5.22 2.91 6.61
C ALA A 76 4.43 2.29 5.45
N PHE A 77 3.11 2.08 5.60
CA PHE A 77 2.25 1.66 4.49
C PHE A 77 2.30 2.63 3.31
N SER A 78 2.18 3.94 3.59
CA SER A 78 2.20 4.98 2.56
C SER A 78 3.53 5.01 1.81
N GLY A 79 4.65 4.86 2.53
CA GLY A 79 6.00 4.77 1.94
C GLY A 79 6.18 3.52 1.08
N LEU A 80 5.71 2.36 1.56
CA LEU A 80 5.76 1.10 0.83
C LEU A 80 4.98 1.18 -0.49
N ILE A 81 3.74 1.65 -0.44
CA ILE A 81 2.85 1.81 -1.60
C ILE A 81 3.49 2.76 -2.64
N ARG A 82 4.01 3.92 -2.20
CA ARG A 82 4.69 4.87 -3.08
C ARG A 82 5.96 4.29 -3.72
N LYS A 83 6.70 3.45 -2.98
CA LYS A 83 7.91 2.77 -3.51
C LYS A 83 7.52 1.80 -4.63
N MET A 84 6.42 1.06 -4.47
CA MET A 84 5.91 0.15 -5.51
C MET A 84 5.49 0.90 -6.78
N ASP A 85 4.84 2.06 -6.64
CA ASP A 85 4.47 2.90 -7.80
C ASP A 85 5.69 3.37 -8.61
N ARG A 86 6.80 3.72 -7.95
CA ARG A 86 8.04 4.10 -8.64
C ARG A 86 8.67 2.95 -9.41
N ILE A 87 8.67 1.74 -8.84
CA ILE A 87 9.26 0.55 -9.47
C ILE A 87 8.46 0.17 -10.71
N SER A 88 7.13 0.22 -10.64
CA SER A 88 6.26 -0.06 -11.79
C SER A 88 6.54 0.88 -12.97
N ARG A 89 6.71 2.19 -12.71
CA ARG A 89 7.00 3.19 -13.76
C ARG A 89 8.38 3.04 -14.42
N LYS A 90 9.39 2.50 -13.72
CA LYS A 90 10.72 2.27 -14.32
C LYS A 90 10.73 1.17 -15.38
N LYS A 91 9.82 0.20 -15.33
CA LYS A 91 9.75 -0.88 -16.31
C LYS A 91 9.14 -0.45 -17.66
N TYR A 92 8.45 0.69 -17.70
CA TYR A 92 7.87 1.26 -18.91
C TYR A 92 8.38 2.69 -19.10
N SER A 93 9.63 2.83 -19.53
CA SER A 93 10.12 4.08 -20.09
C SER A 93 10.13 3.96 -21.62
N PRO A 94 9.19 4.59 -22.35
CA PRO A 94 9.13 4.54 -23.81
C PRO A 94 10.36 5.14 -24.49
N SER A 95 11.16 5.94 -23.78
CA SER A 95 12.36 6.61 -24.31
C SER A 95 13.55 5.68 -24.57
N GLN A 96 13.41 4.36 -24.41
CA GLN A 96 14.44 3.37 -24.77
C GLN A 96 14.08 2.50 -25.99
N ILE A 97 12.87 2.61 -26.55
CA ILE A 97 12.46 1.82 -27.74
C ILE A 97 12.75 2.58 -29.04
N GLN A 98 12.95 3.91 -28.99
CA GLN A 98 13.42 4.69 -30.13
C GLN A 98 14.94 4.86 -30.08
N ARG A 99 15.70 3.90 -30.59
CA ARG A 99 16.95 4.16 -31.30
C ARG A 99 17.43 2.90 -32.01
N LYS A 100 17.69 3.08 -33.31
CA LYS A 100 18.22 2.14 -34.31
C LYS A 100 17.20 1.35 -35.11
N ILE A 101 16.37 2.06 -35.87
CA ILE A 101 16.14 1.64 -37.27
C ILE A 101 17.35 2.17 -38.03
N PRO A 102 18.21 1.33 -38.64
CA PRO A 102 19.27 1.83 -39.52
C PRO A 102 18.58 2.51 -40.70
N THR A 103 18.85 3.80 -40.89
CA THR A 103 18.54 4.47 -42.15
C THR A 103 19.47 3.92 -43.24
N ASN A 104 18.92 3.65 -44.42
CA ASN A 104 19.57 3.05 -45.60
C ASN A 104 20.71 3.89 -46.23
N GLU A 105 21.44 4.70 -45.47
CA GLU A 105 22.54 5.53 -45.97
C GLU A 105 23.94 4.96 -45.73
N GLU A 106 24.11 3.93 -44.90
CA GLU A 106 25.43 3.31 -44.63
C GLU A 106 25.82 2.19 -45.62
N SER A 107 25.04 1.94 -46.67
CA SER A 107 25.28 0.84 -47.62
C SER A 107 26.07 1.24 -48.87
N LYS A 108 26.64 2.46 -48.94
CA LYS A 108 27.30 2.95 -50.16
C LYS A 108 28.83 2.79 -50.22
N ASP A 109 29.46 2.33 -49.15
CA ASP A 109 30.93 2.13 -49.12
C ASP A 109 31.35 0.65 -49.17
N LEU A 110 30.48 -0.23 -49.71
CA LEU A 110 30.78 -1.64 -49.95
C LEU A 110 30.48 -2.05 -51.39
N TYR A 111 31.08 -1.35 -52.36
CA TYR A 111 31.36 -1.88 -53.70
C TYR A 111 32.64 -1.25 -54.26
#